data_AF-E7FY81-F1
#
_entry.id   AF-E7FY81-F1
#
_cell.length_a   1.000
_cell.length_b   1.000
_cell.length_c   1.000
_cell.angle_alpha   90.00
_cell.angle_beta   90.00
_cell.angle_gamma   90.00
#
_symmetry.space_group_name_H-M   'P 1'
#
loop_
_entity.id
_entity.type
_entity.pdbx_description
1 polymer ?
#
loop_
_entity_poly.entity_id
_entity_poly.type
_entity_poly.pdbx_seq_one_letter_code
_entity_poly.pdbx_strand_id
1 'polypeptide(L)'
;MPFALITFQSIINSLKAIVDFSIIWVLVYYILRIVRNNSRTVQIFKGIVLIIAMRFVAHKLSLTTLKALLDLLIQYGFLVVVIIFVPEIRAMLERLGKTSVFSALHSLSGNEKEKLVDELVDAATVLAERKTGALITLEQGHSLADYIKTGTPINSSVTSELLCSIFVTSTPLHDGAVIIQGDRIACASAYFPPTAQDLPTRYGARHRAAIGLSEVTDSVTIIVSEETGTISIAEGGKLREMDAASLREYLNLLIQNSEKEVSQSLGAHRKQRKFNLSKLNVDPIKIEKVDSSDLNLKSTEPTETNVEKRDFSKLMGIFKKKPKDTESKDKSSENEQDLTKSQDDSSQDEDVKTSDIEESVTKADDTNSSDKLNDEGGEPNESEER
;
A
#
# COMPACT_ATOMS: atom_id res chain seq x y z
N MET A 1 12.62 67.38 10.20
CA MET A 1 12.40 66.04 9.60
C MET A 1 12.20 66.21 8.10
N PRO A 2 12.73 65.32 7.25
CA PRO A 2 12.09 64.97 6.00
C PRO A 2 11.24 63.71 6.20
N PHE A 3 9.94 63.79 5.99
CA PHE A 3 9.11 62.60 5.79
C PHE A 3 9.47 62.06 4.39
N ALA A 4 10.49 61.20 4.33
CA ALA A 4 10.91 60.60 3.07
C ALA A 4 9.74 59.78 2.52
N LEU A 5 9.20 60.23 1.38
CA LEU A 5 8.06 59.59 0.72
C LEU A 5 8.37 58.09 0.52
N ILE A 6 7.33 57.26 0.60
CA ILE A 6 7.44 55.81 0.43
C ILE A 6 7.77 55.53 -1.05
N THR A 7 9.06 55.54 -1.37
CA THR A 7 9.58 55.29 -2.72
C THR A 7 9.09 53.92 -3.20
N PHE A 8 8.71 53.81 -4.46
CA PHE A 8 8.25 52.57 -5.09
C PHE A 8 9.22 51.39 -4.86
N GLN A 9 10.53 51.68 -4.87
CA GLN A 9 11.59 50.71 -4.54
C GLN A 9 11.51 50.17 -3.10
N SER A 10 11.12 51.00 -2.13
CA SER A 10 10.95 50.59 -0.73
C SER A 10 9.78 49.61 -0.60
N ILE A 11 8.66 49.87 -1.30
CA ILE A 11 7.50 48.96 -1.36
C ILE A 11 7.92 47.59 -1.92
N ILE A 12 8.68 47.59 -3.03
CA ILE A 12 9.19 46.35 -3.64
C ILE A 12 10.12 45.59 -2.69
N ASN A 13 11.02 46.29 -1.98
CA ASN A 13 11.93 45.66 -1.04
C ASN A 13 11.20 45.09 0.19
N SER A 14 10.21 45.80 0.74
CA SER A 14 9.36 45.29 1.82
C SER A 14 8.54 44.07 1.36
N LEU A 15 7.97 44.10 0.15
CA LEU A 15 7.23 42.96 -0.41
C LEU A 15 8.13 41.73 -0.59
N LYS A 16 9.38 41.91 -1.06
CA LYS A 16 10.38 40.83 -1.14
C LYS A 16 10.68 40.24 0.24
N ALA A 17 10.89 41.06 1.26
CA ALA A 17 11.16 40.58 2.62
C ALA A 17 9.96 39.83 3.23
N ILE A 18 8.72 40.26 2.94
CA ILE A 18 7.50 39.56 3.36
C ILE A 18 7.37 38.20 2.65
N VAL A 19 7.67 38.13 1.35
CA VAL A 19 7.65 36.87 0.59
C VAL A 19 8.75 35.91 1.08
N ASP A 20 9.96 36.39 1.30
CA ASP A 20 11.08 35.61 1.82
C ASP A 20 10.78 35.04 3.21
N PHE A 21 10.35 35.88 4.15
CA PHE A 21 9.93 35.45 5.48
C PHE A 21 8.77 34.44 5.43
N SER A 22 7.81 34.62 4.52
CA SER A 22 6.70 33.67 4.31
C SER A 22 7.19 32.31 3.78
N ILE A 23 8.16 32.29 2.86
CA ILE A 23 8.79 31.05 2.36
C ILE A 23 9.54 30.34 3.50
N ILE A 24 10.33 31.07 4.29
CA ILE A 24 11.02 30.51 5.47
C ILE A 24 10.00 29.98 6.48
N TRP A 25 8.91 30.70 6.75
CA TRP A 25 7.86 30.28 7.68
C TRP A 25 7.17 28.98 7.25
N VAL A 26 6.82 28.87 5.96
CA VAL A 26 6.24 27.65 5.39
C VAL A 26 7.25 26.50 5.45
N LEU A 27 8.51 26.73 5.11
CA LEU A 27 9.57 25.71 5.18
C LEU A 27 9.74 25.18 6.62
N VAL A 28 9.82 26.07 7.61
CA VAL A 28 9.90 25.73 9.03
C VAL A 28 8.66 24.96 9.49
N TYR A 29 7.46 25.36 9.07
CA TYR A 29 6.22 24.63 9.37
C TYR A 29 6.24 23.20 8.83
N TYR A 30 6.67 22.98 7.58
CA TYR A 30 6.78 21.63 7.02
C TYR A 30 7.86 20.79 7.73
N ILE A 31 9.01 21.37 8.07
CA ILE A 31 10.05 20.68 8.87
C ILE A 31 9.49 20.26 10.24
N LEU A 32 8.80 21.16 10.95
CA LEU A 32 8.19 20.84 12.24
C LEU A 32 7.07 19.80 12.13
N ARG A 33 6.29 19.80 11.04
CA ARG A 33 5.28 18.75 10.76
C ARG A 33 5.94 17.39 10.57
N ILE A 34 6.99 17.30 9.75
CA ILE A 34 7.76 16.07 9.52
C ILE A 34 8.36 15.54 10.83
N VAL A 35 9.02 16.41 11.60
CA VAL A 35 9.60 16.06 12.92
C VAL A 35 8.53 15.53 13.88
N ARG A 36 7.32 16.12 13.90
CA ARG A 36 6.21 15.69 14.77
C ARG A 36 5.61 14.34 14.37
N ASN A 37 5.53 14.05 13.08
CA ASN A 37 4.89 12.83 12.56
C ASN A 37 5.72 11.54 12.76
N ASN A 38 7.03 11.63 12.99
CA ASN A 38 7.90 10.47 13.25
C ASN A 38 8.42 10.50 14.69
N SER A 39 7.99 9.52 15.50
CA SER A 39 8.31 9.45 16.94
C SER A 39 9.81 9.34 17.24
N ARG A 40 10.60 8.71 16.36
CA ARG A 40 12.07 8.66 16.48
C ARG A 40 12.68 10.05 16.26
N THR A 41 12.18 10.78 15.26
CA THR A 41 12.61 12.15 14.97
C THR A 41 12.27 13.11 16.12
N VAL A 42 11.11 12.95 16.77
CA VAL A 42 10.76 13.70 18.00
C VAL A 42 11.78 13.44 19.12
N GLN A 43 12.22 12.20 19.33
CA GLN A 43 13.21 11.86 20.36
C GLN A 43 14.58 12.50 20.05
N ILE A 44 15.06 12.40 18.81
CA ILE A 44 16.32 13.02 18.39
C ILE A 44 16.26 14.55 18.55
N PHE A 45 15.16 15.18 18.13
CA PHE A 45 14.96 16.62 18.27
C PHE A 45 14.92 17.07 19.74
N LYS A 46 14.25 16.32 20.63
CA LYS A 46 14.29 16.55 22.08
C LYS A 46 15.72 16.49 22.63
N GLY A 47 16.54 15.54 22.18
CA GLY A 47 17.95 15.45 22.56
C GLY A 47 18.78 16.67 22.12
N ILE A 48 18.61 17.13 20.88
CA ILE A 48 19.28 18.33 20.36
C ILE A 48 18.87 19.58 21.17
N VAL A 49 17.57 19.75 21.44
CA VAL A 49 17.05 20.86 22.25
C VAL A 49 17.58 20.81 23.69
N LEU A 50 17.69 19.62 24.29
CA LEU A 50 18.25 19.43 25.62
C LEU A 50 19.73 19.86 25.69
N ILE A 51 20.54 19.48 24.69
CA ILE A 51 21.96 19.88 24.60
C ILE A 51 22.09 21.41 24.47
N ILE A 52 21.28 22.04 23.62
CA ILE A 52 21.27 23.50 23.44
C ILE A 52 20.83 24.21 24.73
N ALA A 53 19.80 23.70 25.42
CA ALA A 53 19.35 24.23 26.71
C ALA A 53 20.43 24.08 27.80
N MET A 54 21.08 22.92 27.88
CA MET A 54 22.20 22.68 28.81
C MET A 54 23.38 23.63 28.54
N ARG A 55 23.66 23.93 27.26
CA ARG A 55 24.69 24.89 26.84
C ARG A 55 24.34 26.34 27.24
N PHE A 56 23.07 26.71 27.18
CA PHE A 56 22.59 28.01 27.69
C PHE A 56 22.64 28.11 29.22
N VAL A 57 22.33 27.01 29.93
CA VAL A 57 22.48 26.91 31.39
C VAL A 57 23.95 27.00 31.79
N ALA A 58 24.84 26.24 31.14
CA ALA A 58 26.29 26.29 31.39
C ALA A 58 26.88 27.70 31.15
N HIS A 59 26.38 28.43 30.15
CA HIS A 59 26.72 29.83 29.94
C HIS A 59 26.23 30.73 31.08
N LYS A 60 24.99 30.56 31.58
CA LYS A 60 24.45 31.36 32.69
C LYS A 60 25.14 31.09 34.04
N LEU A 61 25.60 29.87 34.29
CA LEU A 61 26.37 29.51 35.49
C LEU A 61 27.90 29.65 35.30
N SER A 62 28.36 30.26 34.20
CA SER A 62 29.79 30.46 33.90
C SER A 62 30.65 29.18 33.95
N LEU A 63 30.07 28.03 33.62
CA LEU A 63 30.72 26.72 33.66
C LEU A 63 31.60 26.50 32.42
N THR A 64 32.76 27.16 32.38
CA THR A 64 33.65 27.25 31.20
C THR A 64 33.96 25.90 30.56
N THR A 65 34.34 24.88 31.35
CA THR A 65 34.69 23.54 30.84
C THR A 65 33.49 22.81 30.24
N LEU A 66 32.32 22.86 30.91
CA LEU A 66 31.09 22.25 30.41
C LEU A 66 30.59 22.97 29.15
N LYS A 67 30.67 24.30 29.13
CA LYS A 67 30.36 25.11 27.94
C LYS A 67 31.28 24.72 26.77
N ALA A 68 32.59 24.58 26.99
CA ALA A 68 33.53 24.19 25.94
C ALA A 68 33.23 22.79 25.38
N LEU A 69 32.93 21.81 26.25
CA LEU A 69 32.51 20.47 25.83
C LEU A 69 31.20 20.48 25.03
N LEU A 70 30.21 21.28 25.45
CA LEU A 70 28.93 21.41 24.76
C LEU A 70 29.03 22.20 23.44
N ASP A 71 29.90 23.21 23.36
CA ASP A 71 30.21 23.91 22.10
C ASP A 71 30.87 22.94 21.09
N LEU A 72 31.81 22.11 21.55
CA LEU A 72 32.44 21.05 20.75
C LEU A 72 31.39 20.03 20.25
N LEU A 73 30.51 19.57 21.15
CA LEU A 73 29.43 18.63 20.83
C LEU A 73 28.45 19.25 19.82
N ILE A 74 28.10 20.52 19.94
CA ILE A 74 27.24 21.21 18.95
C ILE A 74 27.95 21.35 17.60
N GLN A 75 29.25 21.70 17.59
CA GLN A 75 30.02 21.92 16.36
C GLN A 75 30.17 20.63 15.52
N TYR A 76 30.51 19.50 16.14
CA TYR A 76 30.58 18.21 15.45
C TYR A 76 29.21 17.50 15.36
N GLY A 77 28.26 17.85 16.22
CA GLY A 77 26.93 17.26 16.30
C GLY A 77 26.11 17.43 15.03
N PHE A 78 26.34 18.49 14.24
CA PHE A 78 25.74 18.63 12.91
C PHE A 78 26.06 17.43 12.00
N LEU A 79 27.32 16.95 12.00
CA LEU A 79 27.71 15.79 11.21
C LEU A 79 27.02 14.51 11.70
N VAL A 80 26.94 14.32 13.03
CA VAL A 80 26.23 13.18 13.65
C VAL A 80 24.74 13.21 13.30
N VAL A 81 24.10 14.37 13.35
CA VAL A 81 22.69 14.55 12.95
C VAL A 81 22.52 14.23 11.45
N VAL A 82 23.37 14.74 10.57
CA VAL A 82 23.31 14.40 9.13
C VAL A 82 23.41 12.89 8.91
N ILE A 83 24.35 12.21 9.57
CA ILE A 83 24.52 10.74 9.47
C ILE A 83 23.26 10.00 9.95
N ILE A 84 22.68 10.38 11.08
CA ILE A 84 21.45 9.78 11.63
C ILE A 84 20.24 10.00 10.71
N PHE A 85 20.18 11.14 9.99
CA PHE A 85 19.09 11.45 9.06
C PHE A 85 19.30 10.92 7.63
N VAL A 86 20.43 10.29 7.28
CA VAL A 86 20.66 9.68 5.95
C VAL A 86 19.53 8.72 5.53
N PRO A 87 18.98 7.83 6.39
CA PRO A 87 17.88 6.95 6.01
C PRO A 87 16.60 7.71 5.64
N GLU A 88 16.29 8.78 6.38
CA GLU A 88 15.09 9.60 6.15
C GLU A 88 15.23 10.43 4.87
N ILE A 89 16.41 11.01 4.63
CA ILE A 89 16.73 11.70 3.37
C ILE A 89 16.59 10.73 2.18
N ARG A 90 17.13 9.50 2.32
CA ARG A 90 16.96 8.46 1.29
C ARG A 90 15.49 8.13 1.06
N ALA A 91 14.71 7.90 2.12
CA ALA A 91 13.28 7.60 2.02
C ALA A 91 12.48 8.74 1.36
N MET A 92 12.82 10.01 1.63
CA MET A 92 12.21 11.16 0.95
C MET A 92 12.60 11.24 -0.53
N LEU A 93 13.86 10.95 -0.89
CA LEU A 93 14.30 10.88 -2.29
C LEU A 93 13.66 9.69 -3.04
N GLU A 94 13.49 8.53 -2.40
CA GLU A 94 12.76 7.40 -2.95
C GLU A 94 11.28 7.73 -3.21
N ARG A 95 10.64 8.46 -2.29
CA ARG A 95 9.26 8.94 -2.44
C ARG A 95 9.13 9.98 -3.57
N LEU A 96 10.13 10.86 -3.74
CA LEU A 96 10.19 11.82 -4.87
C LEU A 96 10.49 11.15 -6.23
N GLY A 97 11.31 10.09 -6.25
CA GLY A 97 11.68 9.36 -7.46
C GLY A 97 10.61 8.39 -7.96
N LYS A 98 9.65 7.99 -7.09
CA LYS A 98 8.51 7.12 -7.45
C LYS A 98 7.37 7.95 -8.03
N THR A 99 7.52 8.36 -9.29
CA THR A 99 6.56 9.20 -10.05
C THR A 99 5.11 8.66 -10.10
N SER A 100 4.87 7.38 -9.79
CA SER A 100 3.53 6.76 -9.87
C SER A 100 2.51 7.33 -8.87
N VAL A 101 2.92 7.67 -7.63
CA VAL A 101 1.97 8.13 -6.58
C VAL A 101 1.26 9.44 -6.92
N PHE A 102 1.87 10.30 -7.75
CA PHE A 102 1.23 11.55 -8.21
C PHE A 102 0.39 11.37 -9.50
N SER A 103 0.45 10.19 -10.13
CA SER A 103 -0.29 9.88 -11.36
C SER A 103 -1.57 9.08 -11.09
N ALA A 104 -1.54 8.16 -10.12
CA ALA A 104 -2.64 7.22 -9.83
C ALA A 104 -3.96 7.92 -9.45
N LEU A 105 -3.92 9.08 -8.79
CA LEU A 105 -5.13 9.84 -8.45
C LEU A 105 -5.58 10.85 -9.52
N HIS A 106 -4.71 11.17 -10.48
CA HIS A 106 -4.88 12.31 -11.41
C HIS A 106 -5.18 11.87 -12.85
N SER A 107 -5.07 10.58 -13.18
CA SER A 107 -5.49 10.04 -14.48
C SER A 107 -6.90 9.43 -14.48
N LEU A 108 -7.57 9.34 -13.33
CA LEU A 108 -8.89 8.71 -13.22
C LEU A 108 -9.99 9.65 -13.71
N SER A 109 -10.68 9.22 -14.76
CA SER A 109 -11.98 9.75 -15.15
C SER A 109 -12.98 9.57 -14.01
N GLY A 110 -13.99 10.44 -13.90
CA GLY A 110 -15.02 10.33 -12.86
C GLY A 110 -15.71 8.95 -12.86
N ASN A 111 -15.89 8.38 -14.05
CA ASN A 111 -16.44 7.05 -14.29
C ASN A 111 -15.59 5.90 -13.70
N GLU A 112 -14.26 6.07 -13.59
CA GLU A 112 -13.37 5.07 -12.99
C GLU A 112 -13.39 5.15 -11.45
N LYS A 113 -13.64 6.34 -10.90
CA LYS A 113 -13.85 6.57 -9.46
C LYS A 113 -15.19 6.05 -8.97
N GLU A 114 -16.25 6.27 -9.76
CA GLU A 114 -17.59 5.72 -9.50
C GLU A 114 -17.53 4.19 -9.52
N LYS A 115 -16.91 3.60 -10.55
CA LYS A 115 -16.67 2.14 -10.60
C LYS A 115 -15.84 1.62 -9.41
N LEU A 116 -14.84 2.36 -8.93
CA LEU A 116 -14.09 1.96 -7.73
C LEU A 116 -15.00 1.89 -6.49
N VAL A 117 -15.97 2.79 -6.34
CA VAL A 117 -16.96 2.71 -5.25
C VAL A 117 -17.87 1.50 -5.43
N ASP A 118 -18.35 1.22 -6.65
CA ASP A 118 -19.16 0.04 -6.94
C ASP A 118 -18.43 -1.26 -6.54
N GLU A 119 -17.23 -1.47 -7.07
CA GLU A 119 -16.45 -2.70 -6.87
C GLU A 119 -16.07 -2.91 -5.38
N LEU A 120 -15.92 -1.83 -4.61
CA LEU A 120 -15.69 -1.88 -3.15
C LEU A 120 -16.96 -2.19 -2.36
N VAL A 121 -18.08 -1.55 -2.68
CA VAL A 121 -19.37 -1.76 -1.99
C VAL A 121 -19.90 -3.16 -2.27
N ASP A 122 -19.81 -3.61 -3.52
CA ASP A 122 -20.31 -4.91 -3.96
C ASP A 122 -19.44 -6.04 -3.36
N ALA A 123 -18.11 -5.88 -3.33
CA ALA A 123 -17.22 -6.78 -2.59
C ALA A 123 -17.56 -6.85 -1.10
N ALA A 124 -17.68 -5.71 -0.43
CA ALA A 124 -17.99 -5.65 1.00
C ALA A 124 -19.35 -6.30 1.31
N THR A 125 -20.34 -6.14 0.43
CA THR A 125 -21.68 -6.73 0.56
C THR A 125 -21.64 -8.24 0.37
N VAL A 126 -21.00 -8.76 -0.69
CA VAL A 126 -20.87 -10.20 -0.94
C VAL A 126 -20.05 -10.89 0.16
N LEU A 127 -19.02 -10.24 0.70
CA LEU A 127 -18.24 -10.73 1.82
C LEU A 127 -19.05 -10.71 3.14
N ALA A 128 -19.88 -9.69 3.37
CA ALA A 128 -20.78 -9.57 4.52
C ALA A 128 -21.86 -10.66 4.54
N GLU A 129 -22.55 -10.88 3.41
CA GLU A 129 -23.55 -11.95 3.25
C GLU A 129 -22.95 -13.34 3.53
N ARG A 130 -21.71 -13.56 3.10
CA ARG A 130 -20.95 -14.80 3.30
C ARG A 130 -20.22 -14.87 4.64
N LYS A 131 -20.34 -13.85 5.50
CA LYS A 131 -19.57 -13.69 6.75
C LYS A 131 -18.06 -13.96 6.59
N THR A 132 -17.49 -13.52 5.48
CA THR A 132 -16.08 -13.72 5.15
C THR A 132 -15.28 -12.51 5.63
N GLY A 133 -14.34 -12.74 6.56
CA GLY A 133 -13.58 -11.68 7.21
C GLY A 133 -12.69 -10.90 6.24
N ALA A 134 -12.93 -9.60 6.10
CA ALA A 134 -12.24 -8.75 5.14
C ALA A 134 -11.62 -7.51 5.79
N LEU A 135 -10.53 -7.00 5.20
CA LEU A 135 -9.76 -5.87 5.69
C LEU A 135 -9.14 -5.09 4.50
N ILE A 136 -9.85 -4.08 4.00
CA ILE A 136 -9.52 -3.35 2.77
C ILE A 136 -9.17 -1.91 3.11
N THR A 137 -7.97 -1.45 2.77
CA THR A 137 -7.45 -0.12 3.13
C THR A 137 -7.19 0.75 1.91
N LEU A 138 -7.68 1.98 1.96
CA LEU A 138 -7.50 3.02 0.93
C LEU A 138 -6.40 4.00 1.38
N GLU A 139 -5.30 4.08 0.63
CA GLU A 139 -4.27 5.12 0.83
C GLU A 139 -4.85 6.52 0.56
N GLN A 140 -4.58 7.47 1.47
CA GLN A 140 -5.01 8.87 1.37
C GLN A 140 -3.80 9.80 1.26
N GLY A 141 -3.54 10.68 2.24
CA GLY A 141 -2.41 11.61 2.23
C GLY A 141 -1.11 11.05 2.80
N HIS A 142 -1.18 10.05 3.70
CA HIS A 142 -0.03 9.37 4.27
C HIS A 142 0.25 8.07 3.50
N SER A 143 1.38 8.02 2.79
CA SER A 143 1.69 6.85 1.96
C SER A 143 2.00 5.60 2.78
N LEU A 144 1.32 4.50 2.45
CA LEU A 144 1.35 3.19 3.12
C LEU A 144 2.49 2.30 2.61
N ALA A 145 3.43 2.87 1.85
CA ALA A 145 4.56 2.18 1.20
C ALA A 145 5.40 1.28 2.12
N ASP A 146 5.40 1.52 3.43
CA ASP A 146 6.12 0.69 4.41
C ASP A 146 5.29 -0.51 4.89
N TYR A 147 3.96 -0.42 4.90
CA TYR A 147 3.05 -1.56 5.10
C TYR A 147 2.95 -2.42 3.84
N ILE A 148 2.94 -1.80 2.65
CA ILE A 148 2.90 -2.51 1.36
C ILE A 148 4.07 -3.49 1.21
N LYS A 149 5.25 -3.17 1.76
CA LYS A 149 6.42 -4.06 1.80
C LYS A 149 6.22 -5.35 2.60
N THR A 150 5.22 -5.41 3.47
CA THR A 150 4.94 -6.59 4.31
C THR A 150 4.02 -7.60 3.61
N GLY A 151 3.22 -7.15 2.63
CA GLY A 151 2.26 -7.98 1.91
C GLY A 151 2.78 -8.52 0.59
N THR A 152 1.99 -9.41 -0.01
CA THR A 152 2.22 -9.93 -1.37
C THR A 152 1.80 -8.90 -2.41
N PRO A 153 2.70 -8.39 -3.27
CA PRO A 153 2.36 -7.39 -4.28
C PRO A 153 1.47 -7.96 -5.38
N ILE A 154 0.43 -7.22 -5.79
CA ILE A 154 -0.55 -7.64 -6.82
C ILE A 154 -0.53 -6.68 -8.01
N ASN A 155 -0.61 -5.36 -7.77
CA ASN A 155 -0.61 -4.28 -8.78
C ASN A 155 -1.77 -4.34 -9.82
N SER A 156 -2.84 -5.07 -9.54
CA SER A 156 -4.05 -5.17 -10.38
C SER A 156 -4.95 -3.95 -10.23
N SER A 157 -5.86 -3.75 -11.18
CA SER A 157 -7.07 -2.95 -10.92
C SER A 157 -7.90 -3.58 -9.79
N VAL A 158 -8.71 -2.76 -9.13
CA VAL A 158 -9.74 -3.23 -8.18
C VAL A 158 -10.93 -3.80 -8.95
N THR A 159 -11.34 -5.04 -8.64
CA THR A 159 -12.66 -5.59 -8.99
C THR A 159 -13.22 -6.36 -7.81
N SER A 160 -14.55 -6.47 -7.76
CA SER A 160 -15.28 -7.11 -6.67
C SER A 160 -15.00 -8.61 -6.59
N GLU A 161 -14.86 -9.31 -7.71
CA GLU A 161 -14.56 -10.74 -7.74
C GLU A 161 -13.13 -11.01 -7.28
N LEU A 162 -12.17 -10.13 -7.61
CA LEU A 162 -10.80 -10.24 -7.15
C LEU A 162 -10.67 -9.98 -5.64
N LEU A 163 -11.37 -8.96 -5.12
CA LEU A 163 -11.45 -8.73 -3.67
C LEU A 163 -12.08 -9.94 -2.95
N CYS A 164 -13.20 -10.47 -3.47
CA CYS A 164 -13.82 -11.66 -2.91
C CYS A 164 -12.88 -12.88 -2.94
N SER A 165 -12.13 -13.07 -4.03
CA SER A 165 -11.15 -14.15 -4.21
C SER A 165 -9.98 -14.06 -3.22
N ILE A 166 -9.46 -12.85 -2.98
CA ILE A 166 -8.37 -12.61 -2.02
C ILE A 166 -8.77 -13.00 -0.59
N PHE A 167 -9.99 -12.71 -0.16
CA PHE A 167 -10.46 -13.02 1.19
C PHE A 167 -10.99 -14.46 1.37
N VAL A 168 -10.86 -15.35 0.37
CA VAL A 168 -11.22 -16.76 0.54
C VAL A 168 -10.24 -17.44 1.52
N THR A 169 -10.79 -17.98 2.61
CA THR A 169 -10.06 -18.52 3.78
C THR A 169 -9.17 -19.74 3.51
N SER A 170 -9.27 -20.35 2.32
CA SER A 170 -8.37 -21.42 1.88
C SER A 170 -7.10 -20.91 1.18
N THR A 171 -6.96 -19.60 0.94
CA THR A 171 -5.81 -19.01 0.23
C THR A 171 -4.83 -18.34 1.20
N PRO A 172 -3.53 -18.27 0.90
CA PRO A 172 -2.57 -17.50 1.71
C PRO A 172 -2.79 -15.98 1.71
N LEU A 173 -3.68 -15.43 0.88
CA LEU A 173 -3.84 -13.98 0.70
C LEU A 173 -4.89 -13.34 1.64
N HIS A 174 -5.72 -14.16 2.31
CA HIS A 174 -6.83 -13.69 3.15
C HIS A 174 -6.43 -13.28 4.57
N ASP A 175 -5.22 -13.65 5.00
CA ASP A 175 -4.67 -13.30 6.30
C ASP A 175 -3.90 -11.97 6.19
N GLY A 176 -4.28 -10.99 7.00
CA GLY A 176 -3.86 -9.59 6.86
C GLY A 176 -4.80 -8.75 5.98
N ALA A 177 -4.24 -7.68 5.40
CA ALA A 177 -4.98 -6.61 4.73
C ALA A 177 -4.72 -6.51 3.22
N VAL A 178 -5.71 -6.02 2.50
CA VAL A 178 -5.57 -5.49 1.14
C VAL A 178 -5.28 -3.99 1.20
N ILE A 179 -4.28 -3.51 0.48
CA ILE A 179 -3.97 -2.07 0.35
C ILE A 179 -4.21 -1.62 -1.09
N ILE A 180 -5.02 -0.57 -1.23
CA ILE A 180 -5.38 0.06 -2.50
C ILE A 180 -4.73 1.44 -2.58
N GLN A 181 -4.08 1.72 -3.71
CA GLN A 181 -3.49 3.01 -4.06
C GLN A 181 -4.14 3.51 -5.36
N GLY A 182 -4.97 4.56 -5.27
CA GLY A 182 -5.76 5.02 -6.43
C GLY A 182 -6.78 3.98 -6.88
N ASP A 183 -6.69 3.55 -8.14
CA ASP A 183 -7.53 2.53 -8.79
C ASP A 183 -7.06 1.08 -8.58
N ARG A 184 -5.95 0.87 -7.87
CA ARG A 184 -5.21 -0.40 -7.90
C ARG A 184 -4.97 -1.03 -6.55
N ILE A 185 -5.10 -2.35 -6.51
CA ILE A 185 -4.62 -3.17 -5.39
C ILE A 185 -3.10 -3.21 -5.46
N ALA A 186 -2.42 -2.52 -4.55
CA ALA A 186 -0.97 -2.57 -4.44
C ALA A 186 -0.51 -3.94 -3.94
N CYS A 187 -1.12 -4.44 -2.86
CA CYS A 187 -0.82 -5.74 -2.26
C CYS A 187 -2.03 -6.33 -1.51
N ALA A 188 -1.96 -7.64 -1.22
CA ALA A 188 -2.77 -8.33 -0.23
C ALA A 188 -1.88 -8.94 0.87
N SER A 189 -2.49 -9.46 1.93
CA SER A 189 -1.77 -10.01 3.09
C SER A 189 -0.77 -9.04 3.75
N ALA A 190 -1.07 -7.73 3.73
CA ALA A 190 -0.27 -6.73 4.43
C ALA A 190 -0.54 -6.76 5.95
N TYR A 191 0.51 -6.58 6.76
CA TYR A 191 0.43 -6.58 8.21
C TYR A 191 0.31 -5.14 8.77
N PHE A 192 -0.63 -4.92 9.69
CA PHE A 192 -0.82 -3.66 10.40
C PHE A 192 -0.58 -3.82 11.91
N PRO A 193 -0.08 -2.78 12.60
CA PRO A 193 -0.02 -2.78 14.05
C PRO A 193 -1.44 -2.82 14.65
N PRO A 194 -1.72 -3.68 15.65
CA PRO A 194 -2.95 -3.58 16.41
C PRO A 194 -2.94 -2.31 17.27
N THR A 195 -4.11 -1.71 17.49
CA THR A 195 -4.28 -0.64 18.48
C THR A 195 -3.95 -1.11 19.90
N ALA A 196 -3.45 -0.18 20.71
CA ALA A 196 -3.27 -0.34 22.16
C ALA A 196 -4.50 0.11 22.97
N GLN A 197 -5.57 0.57 22.33
CA GLN A 197 -6.83 0.90 23.00
C GLN A 197 -7.54 -0.36 23.52
N ASP A 198 -8.11 -0.28 24.72
CA ASP A 198 -8.96 -1.35 25.26
C ASP A 198 -10.31 -1.37 24.52
N LEU A 199 -10.46 -2.36 23.64
CA LEU A 199 -11.63 -2.53 22.79
C LEU A 199 -12.46 -3.74 23.24
N PRO A 200 -13.81 -3.59 23.32
CA PRO A 200 -14.72 -4.68 23.66
C PRO A 200 -14.44 -5.99 22.92
N THR A 201 -14.61 -7.12 23.62
CA THR A 201 -14.23 -8.46 23.14
C THR A 201 -14.82 -8.83 21.78
N ARG A 202 -16.00 -8.29 21.42
CA ARG A 202 -16.65 -8.45 20.10
C ARG A 202 -15.81 -7.98 18.90
N TYR A 203 -14.76 -7.19 19.12
CA TYR A 203 -13.89 -6.71 18.05
C TYR A 203 -12.64 -7.59 17.95
N GLY A 204 -12.69 -8.54 17.02
CA GLY A 204 -11.57 -9.44 16.67
C GLY A 204 -10.37 -8.73 16.01
N ALA A 205 -9.34 -9.51 15.67
CA ALA A 205 -8.02 -9.00 15.26
C ALA A 205 -8.06 -7.99 14.09
N ARG A 206 -8.86 -8.25 13.04
CA ARG A 206 -9.00 -7.35 11.87
C ARG A 206 -9.47 -5.95 12.26
N HIS A 207 -10.40 -5.82 13.23
CA HIS A 207 -10.85 -4.53 13.74
C HIS A 207 -9.72 -3.79 14.49
N ARG A 208 -8.96 -4.51 15.33
CA ARG A 208 -7.85 -3.93 16.10
C ARG A 208 -6.70 -3.46 15.21
N ALA A 209 -6.42 -4.21 14.14
CA ALA A 209 -5.47 -3.86 13.09
C ALA A 209 -5.90 -2.62 12.28
N ALA A 210 -7.17 -2.54 11.88
CA ALA A 210 -7.72 -1.38 11.17
C ALA A 210 -7.65 -0.10 12.01
N ILE A 211 -8.07 -0.18 13.28
CA ILE A 211 -8.05 0.95 14.20
C ILE A 211 -6.60 1.40 14.45
N GLY A 212 -5.68 0.47 14.72
CA GLY A 212 -4.26 0.76 14.95
C GLY A 212 -3.53 1.39 13.76
N LEU A 213 -3.90 1.05 12.51
CA LEU A 213 -3.41 1.77 11.34
C LEU A 213 -3.99 3.20 11.26
N SER A 214 -5.30 3.34 11.50
CA SER A 214 -6.00 4.63 11.44
C SER A 214 -5.62 5.61 12.56
N GLU A 215 -4.86 5.17 13.56
CA GLU A 215 -4.25 6.02 14.60
C GLU A 215 -2.96 6.72 14.12
N VAL A 216 -2.23 6.10 13.18
CA VAL A 216 -0.90 6.54 12.73
C VAL A 216 -0.89 7.04 11.28
N THR A 217 -2.00 6.92 10.57
CA THR A 217 -2.19 7.39 9.18
C THR A 217 -3.59 8.00 9.00
N ASP A 218 -3.80 8.70 7.89
CA ASP A 218 -5.12 9.15 7.43
C ASP A 218 -5.81 8.14 6.51
N SER A 219 -5.35 6.88 6.47
CA SER A 219 -5.97 5.86 5.62
C SER A 219 -7.36 5.47 6.14
N VAL A 220 -8.26 5.21 5.20
CA VAL A 220 -9.60 4.70 5.47
C VAL A 220 -9.60 3.20 5.27
N THR A 221 -9.97 2.45 6.31
CA THR A 221 -10.00 0.99 6.26
C THR A 221 -11.43 0.47 6.42
N ILE A 222 -11.91 -0.28 5.43
CA ILE A 222 -13.17 -1.03 5.44
C ILE A 222 -12.90 -2.40 6.08
N ILE A 223 -13.77 -2.83 6.99
CA ILE A 223 -13.69 -4.12 7.69
C ILE A 223 -15.02 -4.85 7.47
N VAL A 224 -14.96 -6.15 7.23
CA VAL A 224 -16.12 -7.06 7.30
C VAL A 224 -15.86 -8.07 8.41
N SER A 225 -16.80 -8.18 9.34
CA SER A 225 -16.74 -9.10 10.48
C SER A 225 -17.02 -10.55 10.05
N GLU A 226 -16.12 -11.48 10.36
CA GLU A 226 -16.30 -12.92 10.11
C GLU A 226 -17.33 -13.59 11.04
N GLU A 227 -17.60 -13.00 12.20
CA GLU A 227 -18.60 -13.52 13.15
C GLU A 227 -20.02 -13.07 12.79
N THR A 228 -20.17 -11.79 12.46
CA THR A 228 -21.48 -11.13 12.34
C THR A 228 -21.87 -10.80 10.91
N GLY A 229 -20.92 -10.66 9.98
CA GLY A 229 -21.13 -10.06 8.65
C GLY A 229 -21.21 -8.52 8.68
N THR A 230 -21.10 -7.88 9.85
CA THR A 230 -21.20 -6.41 9.97
C THR A 230 -20.08 -5.73 9.20
N ILE A 231 -20.44 -4.75 8.37
CA ILE A 231 -19.50 -3.85 7.69
C ILE A 231 -19.15 -2.69 8.63
N SER A 232 -17.89 -2.29 8.64
CA SER A 232 -17.40 -1.14 9.43
C SER A 232 -16.32 -0.37 8.70
N ILE A 233 -16.10 0.89 9.11
CA ILE A 233 -14.96 1.71 8.70
C ILE A 233 -14.16 2.13 9.93
N ALA A 234 -12.83 1.98 9.86
CA ALA A 234 -11.88 2.64 10.75
C ALA A 234 -11.29 3.89 10.08
N GLU A 235 -11.34 5.02 10.77
CA GLU A 235 -10.74 6.30 10.37
C GLU A 235 -10.38 7.09 11.66
N GLY A 236 -9.15 7.64 11.74
CA GLY A 236 -8.73 8.50 12.85
C GLY A 236 -8.81 7.85 14.24
N GLY A 237 -8.49 6.56 14.33
CA GLY A 237 -8.56 5.76 15.57
C GLY A 237 -9.97 5.44 16.06
N LYS A 238 -10.99 5.59 15.20
CA LYS A 238 -12.41 5.33 15.52
C LYS A 238 -13.03 4.36 14.53
N LEU A 239 -13.79 3.41 15.06
CA LEU A 239 -14.64 2.50 14.29
C LEU A 239 -16.07 3.05 14.16
N ARG A 240 -16.68 2.90 12.99
CA ARG A 240 -18.11 3.13 12.72
C ARG A 240 -18.69 1.93 11.97
N GLU A 241 -19.75 1.35 12.49
CA GLU A 241 -20.55 0.31 11.83
C GLU A 241 -21.47 0.97 10.79
N MET A 242 -21.61 0.36 9.61
CA MET A 242 -22.28 0.95 8.44
C MET A 242 -23.04 -0.11 7.64
N ASP A 243 -24.12 0.29 6.96
CA ASP A 243 -24.76 -0.53 5.92
C ASP A 243 -24.17 -0.23 4.53
N ALA A 244 -24.54 -1.02 3.52
CA ALA A 244 -24.01 -0.84 2.16
C ALA A 244 -24.36 0.52 1.54
N ALA A 245 -25.52 1.10 1.90
CA ALA A 245 -25.92 2.44 1.45
C ALA A 245 -25.04 3.54 2.08
N SER A 246 -24.84 3.50 3.40
CA SER A 246 -23.99 4.47 4.10
C SER A 246 -22.51 4.32 3.71
N LEU A 247 -22.03 3.10 3.47
CA LEU A 247 -20.70 2.84 2.91
C LEU A 247 -20.54 3.53 1.54
N ARG A 248 -21.52 3.32 0.64
CA ARG A 248 -21.54 3.93 -0.70
C ARG A 248 -21.58 5.46 -0.65
N GLU A 249 -22.38 6.06 0.23
CA GLU A 249 -22.40 7.52 0.41
C GLU A 249 -21.06 8.04 0.95
N TYR A 250 -20.52 7.40 1.99
CA TYR A 250 -19.25 7.79 2.60
C TYR A 250 -18.06 7.69 1.63
N LEU A 251 -17.95 6.60 0.87
CA LEU A 251 -16.88 6.44 -0.14
C LEU A 251 -16.99 7.47 -1.26
N ASN A 252 -18.22 7.79 -1.71
CA ASN A 252 -18.44 8.89 -2.66
C ASN A 252 -17.99 10.24 -2.08
N LEU A 253 -18.37 10.56 -0.83
CA LEU A 253 -17.96 11.81 -0.17
C LEU A 253 -16.44 11.90 0.02
N LEU A 254 -15.78 10.81 0.43
CA LEU A 254 -14.33 10.72 0.58
C LEU A 254 -13.62 11.03 -0.75
N ILE A 255 -14.00 10.32 -1.81
CA ILE A 255 -13.35 10.41 -3.12
C ILE A 255 -13.65 11.77 -3.78
N GLN A 256 -14.88 12.29 -3.68
CA GLN A 256 -15.23 13.62 -4.22
C GLN A 256 -14.59 14.78 -3.44
N ASN A 257 -14.38 14.66 -2.13
CA ASN A 257 -13.72 15.70 -1.35
C ASN A 257 -12.22 15.80 -1.66
N SER A 258 -11.56 14.67 -2.01
CA SER A 258 -10.18 14.71 -2.54
C SER A 258 -10.06 15.63 -3.76
N GLU A 259 -11.07 15.66 -4.63
CA GLU A 259 -11.08 16.54 -5.80
C GLU A 259 -11.17 18.02 -5.44
N LYS A 260 -11.85 18.37 -4.35
CA LYS A 260 -12.03 19.78 -3.93
C LYS A 260 -10.73 20.36 -3.39
N GLU A 261 -10.01 19.63 -2.54
CA GLU A 261 -8.71 20.09 -2.00
C GLU A 261 -7.63 20.15 -3.08
N VAL A 262 -7.59 19.15 -3.98
CA VAL A 262 -6.65 19.12 -5.12
C VAL A 262 -7.01 20.21 -6.15
N SER A 263 -8.28 20.41 -6.49
CA SER A 263 -8.69 21.48 -7.42
C SER A 263 -8.43 22.88 -6.89
N GLN A 264 -8.55 23.11 -5.57
CA GLN A 264 -8.22 24.39 -4.97
C GLN A 264 -6.71 24.66 -4.98
N SER A 265 -5.89 23.68 -4.61
CA SER A 265 -4.42 23.80 -4.59
C SER A 265 -3.81 23.92 -6.00
N LEU A 266 -4.33 23.18 -6.99
CA LEU A 266 -3.99 23.33 -8.41
C LEU A 266 -4.53 24.64 -9.00
N GLY A 267 -5.74 25.06 -8.62
CA GLY A 267 -6.34 26.33 -9.04
C GLY A 267 -5.53 27.55 -8.60
N ALA A 268 -4.97 27.51 -7.39
CA ALA A 268 -4.03 28.51 -6.89
C ALA A 268 -2.75 28.58 -7.75
N HIS A 269 -2.15 27.42 -8.06
CA HIS A 269 -0.93 27.33 -8.90
C HIS A 269 -1.17 27.78 -10.35
N ARG A 270 -2.30 27.36 -10.96
CA ARG A 270 -2.62 27.69 -12.37
C ARG A 270 -2.78 29.20 -12.58
N LYS A 271 -3.17 29.95 -11.54
CA LYS A 271 -3.32 31.42 -11.58
C LYS A 271 -1.99 32.18 -11.71
N GLN A 272 -0.86 31.58 -11.32
CA GLN A 272 0.48 32.15 -11.50
C GLN A 272 1.14 31.81 -12.85
N ARG A 273 0.73 30.73 -13.52
CA ARG A 273 1.27 30.32 -14.84
C ARG A 273 0.43 30.80 -16.04
N LYS A 274 0.14 32.11 -16.11
CA LYS A 274 -0.13 32.76 -17.40
C LYS A 274 1.18 32.93 -18.17
N PHE A 275 1.58 31.89 -18.90
CA PHE A 275 2.74 31.96 -19.80
C PHE A 275 2.39 32.91 -20.97
N ASN A 276 3.13 34.03 -21.11
CA ASN A 276 2.90 34.99 -22.18
C ASN A 276 3.43 34.46 -23.51
N LEU A 277 2.60 33.66 -24.19
CA LEU A 277 2.93 33.02 -25.47
C LEU A 277 3.17 34.03 -26.61
N SER A 278 2.76 35.29 -26.43
CA SER A 278 2.98 36.43 -27.33
C SER A 278 4.43 36.95 -27.38
N LYS A 279 5.41 36.22 -26.81
CA LYS A 279 6.85 36.53 -26.91
C LYS A 279 7.69 35.41 -27.54
N LEU A 280 7.08 34.33 -28.01
CA LEU A 280 7.77 33.33 -28.84
C LEU A 280 7.70 33.77 -30.31
N ASN A 281 8.74 34.47 -30.78
CA ASN A 281 8.90 34.82 -32.19
C ASN A 281 9.37 33.59 -32.98
N VAL A 282 8.46 32.63 -33.17
CA VAL A 282 8.66 31.45 -34.02
C VAL A 282 8.02 31.75 -35.37
N ASP A 283 8.84 31.84 -36.42
CA ASP A 283 8.34 32.10 -37.76
C ASP A 283 7.47 30.93 -38.25
N PRO A 284 6.33 31.20 -38.91
CA PRO A 284 5.41 30.14 -39.32
C PRO A 284 6.03 29.26 -40.41
N ILE A 285 6.18 27.97 -40.11
CA ILE A 285 6.61 26.97 -41.08
C ILE A 285 5.60 26.95 -42.23
N LYS A 286 6.04 27.33 -43.44
CA LYS A 286 5.25 27.16 -44.66
C LYS A 286 5.05 25.66 -44.91
N ILE A 287 3.81 25.21 -44.80
CA ILE A 287 3.38 23.93 -45.38
C ILE A 287 3.10 24.21 -46.86
N GLU A 288 4.05 23.83 -47.72
CA GLU A 288 3.87 23.88 -49.16
C GLU A 288 2.90 22.76 -49.60
N LYS A 289 1.95 23.09 -50.48
CA LYS A 289 1.02 22.10 -51.02
C LYS A 289 1.70 21.39 -52.19
N VAL A 290 1.85 20.08 -52.08
CA VAL A 290 2.20 19.24 -53.24
C VAL A 290 0.92 18.96 -54.01
N ASP A 291 0.83 19.47 -55.24
CA ASP A 291 -0.34 19.30 -56.10
C ASP A 291 -0.43 17.89 -56.69
N SER A 292 -1.67 17.41 -56.88
CA SER A 292 -1.96 16.04 -57.30
C SER A 292 -1.96 15.86 -58.82
N SER A 293 -0.88 16.27 -59.50
CA SER A 293 -0.77 16.28 -60.97
C SER A 293 0.13 15.20 -61.59
N ASP A 294 1.02 14.58 -60.82
CA ASP A 294 2.08 13.72 -61.35
C ASP A 294 1.61 12.27 -61.60
N LEU A 295 0.66 12.11 -62.53
CA LEU A 295 0.13 10.81 -62.98
C LEU A 295 -0.07 10.75 -64.50
N ASN A 296 0.88 10.16 -65.21
CA ASN A 296 0.75 9.46 -66.52
C ASN A 296 1.97 8.53 -66.66
N LEU A 297 1.81 7.19 -66.77
CA LEU A 297 1.71 6.41 -68.02
C LEU A 297 2.92 6.64 -68.97
N LYS A 298 3.65 5.64 -69.48
CA LYS A 298 3.41 4.19 -69.77
C LYS A 298 4.80 3.46 -69.76
N SER A 299 5.02 2.14 -69.86
CA SER A 299 4.33 1.06 -70.59
C SER A 299 4.79 -0.38 -70.22
N THR A 300 3.84 -1.33 -70.17
CA THR A 300 3.91 -2.77 -70.55
C THR A 300 5.10 -3.68 -70.14
N GLU A 301 4.79 -4.57 -69.18
CA GLU A 301 5.00 -6.05 -69.07
C GLU A 301 5.90 -6.81 -70.09
N PRO A 302 6.49 -7.96 -69.67
CA PRO A 302 5.74 -9.23 -69.72
C PRO A 302 5.41 -9.90 -68.36
N THR A 303 4.30 -10.65 -68.37
CA THR A 303 3.93 -11.89 -67.63
C THR A 303 4.97 -12.53 -66.68
N GLU A 304 4.58 -13.13 -65.54
CA GLU A 304 3.48 -14.13 -65.42
C GLU A 304 2.34 -13.84 -64.40
N THR A 305 1.20 -14.46 -64.71
CA THR A 305 -0.13 -14.46 -64.05
C THR A 305 -0.15 -14.76 -62.54
N ASN A 306 -0.82 -13.94 -61.71
CA ASN A 306 -2.27 -13.96 -61.34
C ASN A 306 -2.76 -15.16 -60.49
N VAL A 307 -3.64 -15.04 -59.47
CA VAL A 307 -3.95 -13.96 -58.48
C VAL A 307 -5.00 -14.47 -57.47
N GLU A 308 -4.97 -13.98 -56.21
CA GLU A 308 -6.01 -14.19 -55.16
C GLU A 308 -6.25 -15.66 -54.69
N LYS A 309 -6.74 -15.99 -53.47
CA LYS A 309 -7.42 -15.23 -52.41
C LYS A 309 -6.85 -15.50 -51.00
N ARG A 310 -6.95 -14.47 -50.16
CA ARG A 310 -7.43 -14.43 -48.75
C ARG A 310 -7.32 -15.73 -47.92
N ASP A 311 -6.60 -15.65 -46.79
CA ASP A 311 -7.24 -15.69 -45.46
C ASP A 311 -6.25 -15.38 -44.32
N PHE A 312 -6.67 -14.54 -43.36
CA PHE A 312 -5.84 -14.07 -42.24
C PHE A 312 -5.97 -14.91 -40.95
N SER A 313 -6.48 -16.14 -41.05
CA SER A 313 -6.59 -17.09 -39.93
C SER A 313 -5.23 -17.51 -39.33
N LYS A 314 -4.12 -17.26 -40.05
CA LYS A 314 -2.76 -17.69 -39.69
C LYS A 314 -2.14 -17.05 -38.44
N LEU A 315 -2.75 -16.02 -37.83
CA LEU A 315 -2.20 -15.43 -36.60
C LEU A 315 -2.44 -16.28 -35.33
N MET A 316 -3.32 -17.28 -35.38
CA MET A 316 -3.60 -18.21 -34.26
C MET A 316 -2.77 -19.52 -34.32
N GLY A 317 -1.60 -19.48 -34.98
CA GLY A 317 -0.78 -20.68 -35.25
C GLY A 317 0.40 -20.94 -34.28
N ILE A 318 0.76 -20.00 -33.41
CA ILE A 318 2.05 -20.04 -32.67
C ILE A 318 1.94 -20.77 -31.31
N PHE A 319 1.33 -21.96 -31.25
CA PHE A 319 1.46 -22.87 -30.09
C PHE A 319 1.04 -24.33 -30.36
N LYS A 320 1.79 -25.08 -31.19
CA LYS A 320 1.99 -26.55 -30.98
C LYS A 320 3.10 -27.20 -31.81
N LYS A 321 4.09 -27.73 -31.07
CA LYS A 321 4.80 -29.03 -31.20
C LYS A 321 5.33 -29.50 -32.58
N LYS A 322 6.58 -29.97 -32.59
CA LYS A 322 7.18 -30.75 -33.70
C LYS A 322 8.05 -31.90 -33.15
N PRO A 323 7.75 -33.17 -33.51
CA PRO A 323 8.68 -34.29 -33.38
C PRO A 323 9.18 -34.79 -34.76
N LYS A 324 10.31 -35.52 -34.76
CA LYS A 324 10.85 -36.44 -35.79
C LYS A 324 11.96 -37.29 -35.13
N ASP A 325 12.38 -38.47 -35.57
CA ASP A 325 11.81 -39.59 -36.36
C ASP A 325 12.86 -40.72 -36.37
N THR A 326 12.51 -42.00 -36.09
CA THR A 326 13.33 -43.16 -36.54
C THR A 326 12.59 -44.52 -36.52
N GLU A 327 12.41 -45.09 -37.72
CA GLU A 327 12.64 -46.51 -38.12
C GLU A 327 12.07 -47.71 -37.33
N SER A 328 10.90 -48.17 -37.81
CA SER A 328 10.61 -49.52 -38.40
C SER A 328 11.16 -50.83 -37.78
N LYS A 329 10.24 -51.79 -37.58
CA LYS A 329 10.40 -53.21 -38.02
C LYS A 329 9.06 -53.95 -38.13
N ASP A 330 8.99 -54.94 -39.01
CA ASP A 330 7.79 -55.75 -39.31
C ASP A 330 7.52 -56.87 -38.28
N LYS A 331 6.25 -57.26 -38.09
CA LYS A 331 5.72 -58.55 -38.63
C LYS A 331 4.24 -58.88 -38.28
N SER A 332 3.48 -59.17 -39.34
CA SER A 332 2.48 -60.26 -39.50
C SER A 332 1.89 -61.01 -38.29
N SER A 333 0.59 -60.76 -38.05
CA SER A 333 -0.56 -61.72 -38.10
C SER A 333 -0.75 -62.91 -37.13
N GLU A 334 -2.04 -63.28 -37.03
CA GLU A 334 -2.69 -64.54 -36.58
C GLU A 334 -3.12 -64.72 -35.11
N ASN A 335 -4.42 -65.06 -34.97
CA ASN A 335 -5.10 -65.95 -34.00
C ASN A 335 -5.04 -65.63 -32.47
N GLU A 336 -6.04 -65.96 -31.64
CA GLU A 336 -7.44 -66.43 -31.83
C GLU A 336 -8.23 -66.22 -30.49
N GLN A 337 -9.57 -66.40 -30.51
CA GLN A 337 -10.43 -67.06 -29.48
C GLN A 337 -10.20 -66.79 -27.96
N ASP A 338 -11.22 -66.64 -27.08
CA ASP A 338 -12.69 -66.70 -27.19
C ASP A 338 -13.34 -66.11 -25.90
N LEU A 339 -14.68 -66.18 -25.77
CA LEU A 339 -15.50 -66.14 -24.54
C LEU A 339 -15.45 -64.81 -23.73
N THR A 340 -16.50 -63.97 -23.65
CA THR A 340 -17.80 -64.16 -22.94
C THR A 340 -17.64 -64.48 -21.43
N LYS A 341 -18.43 -63.93 -20.48
CA LYS A 341 -19.63 -63.08 -20.58
C LYS A 341 -19.97 -62.39 -19.23
N SER A 342 -20.51 -61.17 -19.31
CA SER A 342 -21.66 -60.59 -18.55
C SER A 342 -21.98 -60.94 -17.08
N GLN A 343 -22.17 -59.88 -16.25
CA GLN A 343 -23.36 -59.62 -15.38
C GLN A 343 -23.62 -60.53 -14.15
N ASP A 344 -24.34 -60.15 -13.07
CA ASP A 344 -24.79 -58.85 -12.51
C ASP A 344 -25.20 -59.04 -11.01
N ASP A 345 -25.37 -57.92 -10.28
CA ASP A 345 -26.25 -57.64 -9.12
C ASP A 345 -26.56 -58.66 -7.96
N SER A 346 -26.09 -58.28 -6.76
CA SER A 346 -26.92 -57.95 -5.55
C SER A 346 -27.41 -58.99 -4.49
N SER A 347 -27.47 -58.47 -3.24
CA SER A 347 -28.40 -58.75 -2.11
C SER A 347 -28.21 -59.93 -1.11
N GLN A 348 -28.13 -59.55 0.20
CA GLN A 348 -28.76 -60.14 1.42
C GLN A 348 -28.35 -61.57 1.91
N ASP A 349 -28.42 -61.96 3.20
CA ASP A 349 -28.63 -61.28 4.52
C ASP A 349 -28.16 -62.19 5.71
N GLU A 350 -28.31 -61.74 6.99
CA GLU A 350 -28.19 -62.49 8.29
C GLU A 350 -26.75 -62.89 8.77
N ASP A 351 -26.32 -62.95 10.04
CA ASP A 351 -26.71 -62.46 11.42
C ASP A 351 -25.39 -62.61 12.33
N VAL A 352 -25.19 -62.48 13.67
CA VAL A 352 -26.01 -62.37 14.91
C VAL A 352 -25.19 -61.93 16.17
N LYS A 353 -25.84 -61.24 17.13
CA LYS A 353 -25.66 -61.20 18.63
C LYS A 353 -24.47 -60.54 19.40
N THR A 354 -24.87 -59.66 20.38
CA THR A 354 -24.41 -59.48 21.81
C THR A 354 -22.97 -59.04 22.16
N SER A 355 -22.68 -58.29 23.25
CA SER A 355 -23.50 -57.51 24.23
C SER A 355 -22.63 -56.57 25.10
N ASP A 356 -23.28 -55.74 25.94
CA ASP A 356 -22.77 -55.01 27.15
C ASP A 356 -21.71 -53.88 26.93
N ILE A 357 -21.68 -52.70 27.59
CA ILE A 357 -21.99 -52.22 28.97
C ILE A 357 -20.89 -52.69 29.97
N GLU A 358 -20.20 -51.86 30.77
CA GLU A 358 -20.54 -50.57 31.43
C GLU A 358 -19.34 -49.58 31.59
N GLU A 359 -19.59 -48.43 32.26
CA GLU A 359 -18.66 -47.34 32.61
C GLU A 359 -18.02 -47.52 34.02
N SER A 360 -16.86 -46.91 34.34
CA SER A 360 -16.39 -46.79 35.74
C SER A 360 -15.45 -45.61 36.02
N VAL A 361 -15.52 -45.08 37.26
CA VAL A 361 -14.83 -43.85 37.74
C VAL A 361 -14.40 -44.00 39.20
N THR A 362 -13.14 -43.70 39.53
CA THR A 362 -12.60 -43.25 40.86
C THR A 362 -11.14 -42.80 40.66
N LYS A 363 -10.55 -41.73 41.21
CA LYS A 363 -10.80 -40.84 42.37
C LYS A 363 -10.32 -41.37 43.75
N ALA A 364 -9.13 -40.93 44.19
CA ALA A 364 -8.58 -40.83 45.56
C ALA A 364 -7.09 -40.42 45.49
N ASP A 365 -6.41 -39.92 46.53
CA ASP A 365 -6.73 -38.80 47.45
C ASP A 365 -5.43 -38.35 48.21
N ASP A 366 -5.54 -37.28 49.00
CA ASP A 366 -4.75 -36.94 50.21
C ASP A 366 -3.21 -36.70 50.22
N THR A 367 -2.85 -35.41 50.39
CA THR A 367 -1.88 -34.85 51.39
C THR A 367 -0.38 -35.26 51.31
N ASN A 368 0.59 -34.67 52.05
CA ASN A 368 0.64 -33.50 52.97
C ASN A 368 2.05 -32.84 52.93
N SER A 369 2.22 -31.69 53.59
CA SER A 369 3.47 -31.16 54.19
C SER A 369 4.71 -30.95 53.29
N SER A 370 5.28 -29.74 53.16
CA SER A 370 6.09 -29.01 54.18
C SER A 370 7.34 -29.77 54.62
N ASP A 371 8.52 -29.15 54.78
CA ASP A 371 8.75 -27.78 55.24
C ASP A 371 10.25 -27.37 55.07
N LYS A 372 10.55 -26.12 54.67
CA LYS A 372 11.75 -25.30 55.07
C LYS A 372 13.18 -25.83 54.74
N LEU A 373 14.28 -25.08 54.79
CA LEU A 373 14.62 -23.63 54.75
C LEU A 373 16.12 -23.51 54.38
N ASN A 374 16.54 -22.35 53.85
CA ASN A 374 17.91 -21.80 53.94
C ASN A 374 19.07 -22.58 53.24
N ASP A 375 20.23 -21.99 52.93
CA ASP A 375 20.68 -20.57 53.07
C ASP A 375 21.63 -20.14 51.93
N GLU A 376 22.22 -18.94 52.06
CA GLU A 376 23.51 -18.42 51.54
C GLU A 376 24.36 -19.36 50.63
N GLY A 377 25.01 -18.92 49.55
CA GLY A 377 25.38 -17.57 49.10
C GLY A 377 26.85 -17.57 48.62
N GLY A 378 27.21 -16.85 47.55
CA GLY A 378 28.62 -16.77 47.10
C GLY A 378 28.87 -16.42 45.63
N GLU A 379 29.28 -15.18 45.41
CA GLU A 379 30.22 -14.73 44.36
C GLU A 379 31.52 -14.28 45.08
N PRO A 380 32.67 -14.00 44.42
CA PRO A 380 33.03 -14.18 43.00
C PRO A 380 34.42 -14.85 42.80
N ASN A 381 34.82 -15.05 41.53
CA ASN A 381 36.16 -14.86 40.90
C ASN A 381 36.25 -15.68 39.59
N GLU A 382 36.85 -15.30 38.45
CA GLU A 382 38.01 -14.47 38.05
C GLU A 382 39.09 -15.38 37.41
N SER A 383 39.78 -14.89 36.36
CA SER A 383 40.80 -15.60 35.53
C SER A 383 40.25 -16.70 34.58
N GLU A 384 40.85 -17.03 33.42
CA GLU A 384 41.97 -16.43 32.68
C GLU A 384 41.96 -16.80 31.16
N GLU A 385 42.86 -16.19 30.39
CA GLU A 385 43.28 -16.44 28.99
C GLU A 385 42.49 -17.39 28.04
N ARG A 386 42.09 -16.90 26.85
CA ARG A 386 42.94 -16.90 25.63
C ARG A 386 42.35 -16.12 24.46
#